data_AF-A0A3P8JQK1-F1
#
_entry.id   AF-A0A3P8JQK1-F1
#
_cell.length_a   1.000
_cell.length_b   1.000
_cell.length_c   1.000
_cell.angle_alpha   90.00
_cell.angle_beta   90.00
_cell.angle_gamma   90.00
#
_symmetry.space_group_name_H-M   'P 1'
#
loop_
_entity.id
_entity.type
_entity.pdbx_description
1 polymer ?
#
loop_
_entity_poly.entity_id
_entity_poly.type
_entity_poly.pdbx_seq_one_letter_code
_entity_poly.pdbx_strand_id
1 'polypeptide(L)' 'MIDLYYAPTPNGQKIVLFLEEAELAYRLIRVDINKGEQFRPQFLSLSPNNKNPGNS' A
#
# COMPACT_ATOMS: atom_id res chain seq x y z
N MET A 1 -7.22 -8.81 10.67
CA MET A 1 -6.21 -7.74 10.80
C MET A 1 -5.69 -7.46 9.40
N ILE A 2 -5.76 -6.21 8.95
CA ILE A 2 -5.42 -5.83 7.57
C ILE A 2 -3.94 -5.44 7.49
N ASP A 3 -3.18 -6.02 6.56
CA ASP A 3 -1.82 -5.57 6.28
C ASP A 3 -1.84 -4.54 5.15
N LEU A 4 -1.53 -3.29 5.47
CA LEU A 4 -1.43 -2.19 4.51
C LEU A 4 0.02 -1.97 4.11
N TYR A 5 0.37 -2.41 2.91
CA TYR A 5 1.65 -2.06 2.29
C TYR A 5 1.61 -0.62 1.77
N TYR A 6 2.31 0.28 2.46
CA TYR A 6 2.17 1.72 2.35
C TYR A 6 3.42 2.41 1.81
N ALA A 7 3.21 3.30 0.84
CA ALA A 7 4.15 4.34 0.46
C ALA A 7 3.50 5.72 0.67
N PRO A 8 4.26 6.77 1.04
CA PRO A 8 3.72 8.10 1.33
C PRO A 8 3.36 8.85 0.03
N THR A 9 2.34 8.36 -0.66
CA THR A 9 1.76 8.95 -1.87
C THR A 9 0.30 9.35 -1.59
N PRO A 10 -0.30 10.23 -2.42
CA PRO A 10 -1.71 10.59 -2.27
C PRO A 10 -2.65 9.37 -2.25
N ASN A 11 -2.33 8.31 -3.01
CA ASN A 11 -3.17 7.11 -3.03
C ASN A 11 -2.96 6.21 -1.81
N GLY A 12 -1.73 6.13 -1.28
CA GLY A 12 -1.48 5.46 -0.01
C GLY A 12 -2.26 6.12 1.13
N GLN A 13 -2.36 7.45 1.13
CA GLN A 13 -3.09 8.19 2.17
C GLN A 13 -4.60 7.95 2.13
N LYS A 14 -5.21 7.76 0.94
CA LYS A 14 -6.65 7.43 0.84
C LYS A 14 -7.01 6.16 1.61
N ILE A 15 -6.16 5.13 1.52
CA ILE A 15 -6.41 3.85 2.21
C ILE A 15 -6.25 4.01 3.72
N VAL A 16 -5.24 4.77 4.18
CA VAL A 16 -5.08 5.08 5.61
C VAL A 16 -6.30 5.80 6.14
N LEU A 17 -6.74 6.88 5.47
CA LEU A 17 -7.92 7.65 5.88
C LEU A 17 -9.16 6.77 6.04
N PHE A 18 -9.43 5.90 5.06
CA PHE A 18 -10.56 4.98 5.15
C PHE A 18 -10.46 4.01 6.33
N LEU A 19 -9.27 3.43 6.58
CA LEU A 19 -9.08 2.49 7.68
C LEU A 19 -9.26 3.15 9.06
N GLU A 20 -8.81 4.39 9.19
CA GLU A 20 -9.03 5.20 10.41
C GLU A 20 -10.51 5.55 10.57
N GLU A 21 -11.18 6.06 9.53
CA GLU A 21 -12.62 6.43 9.59
C GLU A 21 -13.54 5.24 9.85
N ALA A 22 -13.17 4.05 9.37
CA ALA A 22 -13.92 2.82 9.56
C ALA A 22 -13.54 2.07 10.86
N GLU A 23 -12.63 2.61 11.67
CA GLU A 23 -12.12 2.00 12.91
C GLU A 23 -11.62 0.55 12.70
N LEU A 24 -11.02 0.27 11.54
CA LEU A 24 -10.56 -1.07 11.19
C LEU A 24 -9.12 -1.29 11.64
N ALA A 25 -8.89 -2.37 12.40
CA ALA A 25 -7.54 -2.73 12.83
C ALA A 25 -6.65 -3.12 11.64
N TYR A 26 -5.55 -2.37 11.46
CA TYR A 26 -4.55 -2.61 10.42
C TYR A 26 -3.12 -2.50 10.93
N ARG A 27 -2.20 -3.08 10.17
CA ARG A 27 -0.76 -2.99 10.34
C ARG A 27 -0.16 -2.30 9.11
N LEU A 28 0.63 -1.26 9.33
CA LEU A 28 1.28 -0.54 8.25
C LEU A 28 2.67 -1.13 7.96
N ILE A 29 2.88 -1.59 6.72
CA ILE A 29 4.14 -2.14 6.22
C ILE A 29 4.72 -1.16 5.22
N ARG A 30 5.81 -0.47 5.55
CA ARG A 30 6.40 0.53 4.64
C ARG A 30 7.01 -0.12 3.40
N VAL A 31 6.81 0.55 2.26
CA VAL A 31 7.39 0.21 0.96
C VAL A 31 8.19 1.39 0.45
N ASP A 32 9.49 1.19 0.25
CA ASP A 32 10.34 2.20 -0.36
C ASP A 32 10.25 2.11 -1.90
N ILE A 33 9.31 2.88 -2.46
CA ILE A 33 9.09 2.91 -3.92
C ILE A 33 10.24 3.56 -4.69
N ASN A 34 11.06 4.38 -4.03
CA ASN A 34 12.23 5.02 -4.64
C ASN A 34 13.39 4.04 -4.80
N LYS A 35 13.42 2.97 -3.99
CA LYS A 35 14.39 1.87 -4.09
C LYS A 35 13.88 0.69 -4.93
N GLY A 36 12.72 0.82 -5.58
CA GLY A 36 12.16 -0.24 -6.41
C GLY A 36 11.59 -1.43 -5.62
N GLU A 37 11.28 -1.28 -4.33
CA GLU A 37 10.77 -2.39 -3.51
C GLU A 37 9.42 -2.94 -3.99
N GLN A 38 8.66 -2.14 -4.74
CA GLN A 38 7.41 -2.55 -5.42
C GLN A 38 7.61 -3.64 -6.48
N PHE A 39 8.85 -3.86 -6.95
CA PHE A 39 9.19 -4.90 -7.92
C PHE A 39 9.73 -6.17 -7.26
N ARG A 40 9.84 -6.20 -5.92
CA ARG A 40 10.27 -7.43 -5.24
C ARG A 40 9.26 -8.54 -5.48
N PRO A 41 9.69 -9.80 -5.64
CA PRO A 41 8.80 -10.92 -5.92
C PRO A 41 7.66 -11.06 -4.91
N GLN A 42 7.92 -10.74 -3.63
CA GLN A 42 6.90 -10.76 -2.57
C GLN A 42 5.80 -9.71 -2.77
N PHE A 43 6.11 -8.58 -3.41
CA PHE A 43 5.14 -7.54 -3.77
C PHE A 43 4.37 -7.89 -5.03
N LEU A 44 5.04 -8.45 -6.04
CA LEU A 44 4.40 -8.87 -7.30
C LEU A 44 3.38 -9.99 -7.08
N SER A 45 3.60 -10.88 -6.10
CA SER A 45 2.61 -11.89 -5.73
C SER A 45 1.35 -11.32 -5.08
N LEU A 46 1.44 -10.14 -4.46
CA LEU A 46 0.32 -9.48 -3.76
C LEU A 46 -0.38 -8.44 -4.64
N SER A 47 0.37 -7.75 -5.50
CA SER A 47 -0.11 -6.76 -6.46
C SER A 47 0.55 -6.99 -7.81
N PRO A 48 0.02 -7.93 -8.63
CA PRO A 48 0.63 -8.31 -9.91
C PRO A 48 0.65 -7.17 -10.93
N ASN A 49 -0.14 -6.11 -10.71
CA ASN A 49 -0.12 -4.88 -11.51
C ASN A 49 0.97 -3.89 -11.09
N ASN A 50 1.75 -4.18 -10.03
CA ASN A 50 2.93 -3.42 -9.58
C ASN A 50 2.76 -1.90 -9.51
N LYS A 51 1.51 -1.44 -9.38
CA LYS A 51 1.11 -0.05 -9.26
C LYS A 51 0.55 0.17 -7.86
N ASN A 52 0.98 1.26 -7.23
CA ASN A 52 0.22 1.90 -6.16
C ASN A 52 -1.20 2.17 -6.71
N PRO A 53 -2.32 2.00 -5.97
CA PRO A 53 -3.66 2.09 -6.55
C PRO A 53 -3.84 3.47 -7.16
N GLY A 54 -3.75 3.57 -8.48
CA GLY A 54 -3.67 4.82 -9.21
C GLY A 54 -4.82 4.90 -10.18
N ASN A 55 -5.52 6.04 -10.16
CA ASN A 55 -6.44 6.46 -11.19
C ASN A 55 -5.82 6.16 -12.57
N SER A 56 -6.56 5.41 -13.39
CA SER A 56 -6.43 5.47 -14.84
C SER A 56 -6.64 6.89 -15.33
#